data_AF-A0AAV8XUI7-F1
#
_entry.id   AF-A0AAV8XUI7-F1
#
_cell.length_a   1.000
_cell.length_b   1.000
_cell.length_c   1.000
_cell.angle_alpha   90.00
_cell.angle_beta   90.00
_cell.angle_gamma   90.00
#
_symmetry.space_group_name_H-M   'P 1'
#
loop_
_entity.id
_entity.type
_entity.pdbx_description
1 polymer ?
#
loop_
_entity_poly.entity_id
_entity_poly.type
_entity_poly.pdbx_seq_one_letter_code
_entity_poly.pdbx_strand_id
1 'polypeptide(L)'
;MKLVSKNFDKESEGHVVLIPEEPEDMWHAYNLISKGDSVRSTTIRKVQTESSTGSSTSNRVRTTLTITVENIDFDTQACMLRLKG
;
A
#
# COMPACT_ATOMS: atom_id res chain seq x y z
N MET A 1 -0.20 -3.51 16.45
CA MET A 1 0.00 -2.39 15.50
C MET A 1 0.50 -1.15 16.20
N LYS A 2 1.60 -0.57 15.72
CA LYS A 2 2.19 0.65 16.28
C LYS A 2 1.77 1.90 15.52
N LEU A 3 1.20 2.87 16.23
CA LEU A 3 0.94 4.22 15.72
C LEU A 3 2.24 5.04 15.73
N VAL A 4 2.64 5.55 14.55
CA VAL A 4 3.84 6.37 14.39
C VAL A 4 3.49 7.85 14.39
N SER A 5 2.47 8.23 13.61
CA SER A 5 1.99 9.61 13.57
C SER A 5 0.50 9.65 13.23
N LYS A 6 -0.16 10.70 13.70
CA LYS A 6 -1.56 10.99 13.46
C LYS A 6 -1.70 12.48 13.26
N ASN A 7 -2.23 12.88 12.11
CA ASN A 7 -2.51 14.28 11.80
C ASN A 7 -3.89 14.37 11.15
N PHE A 8 -4.84 14.96 11.86
CA PHE A 8 -6.18 15.24 11.37
C PHE A 8 -6.50 16.69 11.69
N ASP A 9 -7.14 17.37 10.74
CA ASP A 9 -7.69 18.70 10.95
C ASP A 9 -9.04 18.65 11.68
N LYS A 10 -9.66 19.81 11.85
CA LYS A 10 -10.98 19.93 12.51
C LYS A 10 -12.12 19.38 11.66
N GLU A 11 -11.91 19.22 10.36
CA GLU A 11 -12.88 18.70 9.40
C GLU A 11 -12.67 17.20 9.14
N SER A 12 -11.79 16.55 9.92
CA SER A 12 -11.44 15.13 9.87
C SER A 12 -10.68 14.71 8.60
N GLU A 13 -10.19 15.65 7.82
CA GLU A 13 -9.24 15.36 6.74
C GLU A 13 -7.84 15.18 7.34
N GLY A 14 -7.09 14.20 6.84
CA GLY A 14 -5.79 13.91 7.42
C GLY A 14 -5.20 12.57 7.01
N HIS A 15 -4.18 12.18 7.76
CA HIS A 15 -3.51 10.90 7.56
C HIS A 15 -3.00 10.32 8.87
N VAL A 16 -2.79 9.01 8.85
CA VAL A 16 -2.23 8.23 9.93
C VAL A 16 -1.13 7.34 9.37
N VAL A 17 -0.03 7.21 10.11
CA VAL A 17 1.06 6.29 9.80
C VAL A 17 1.08 5.19 10.84
N LEU A 18 0.86 3.96 10.39
CA LEU A 18 0.82 2.75 11.21
C LEU A 18 1.89 1.77 10.74
N ILE A 19 2.49 1.06 11.68
CA ILE A 19 3.38 -0.08 11.42
C ILE A 19 2.68 -1.33 11.97
N PRO A 20 2.26 -2.27 11.12
CA PRO A 20 1.79 -3.56 11.58
C PRO A 20 2.97 -4.39 12.13
N GLU A 21 2.77 -5.02 13.26
CA GLU A 21 3.77 -5.82 14.00
C GLU A 21 3.37 -7.30 14.06
N GLU A 22 2.06 -7.59 14.04
CA GLU A 22 1.51 -8.94 14.12
C GLU A 22 0.58 -9.24 12.92
N PRO A 23 0.37 -10.52 12.54
CA PRO A 23 -0.56 -10.86 11.45
C PRO A 23 -1.99 -10.33 11.65
N GLU A 24 -2.48 -10.30 12.88
CA GLU A 24 -3.81 -9.76 13.24
C GLU A 24 -3.93 -8.26 12.91
N ASP A 25 -2.81 -7.51 12.87
CA ASP A 25 -2.83 -6.11 12.48
C ASP A 25 -3.28 -5.91 11.03
N MET A 26 -3.12 -6.91 10.17
CA MET A 26 -3.64 -6.86 8.80
C MET A 26 -5.17 -6.88 8.79
N TRP A 27 -5.79 -7.62 9.73
CA TRP A 27 -7.24 -7.63 9.90
C TRP A 27 -7.74 -6.27 10.42
N HIS A 28 -7.02 -5.66 11.36
CA HIS A 28 -7.35 -4.31 11.80
C HIS A 28 -7.21 -3.28 10.68
N ALA A 29 -6.14 -3.34 9.88
CA ALA A 29 -5.96 -2.46 8.72
C ALA A 29 -7.06 -2.62 7.67
N TYR A 30 -7.51 -3.85 7.42
CA TYR A 30 -8.63 -4.15 6.52
C TYR A 30 -9.92 -3.42 6.93
N ASN A 31 -10.21 -3.36 8.23
CA ASN A 31 -11.41 -2.68 8.75
C ASN A 31 -11.30 -1.15 8.79
N LEU A 32 -10.09 -0.58 8.66
CA LEU A 32 -9.85 0.86 8.67
C LEU A 32 -9.84 1.47 7.26
N ILE A 33 -9.37 0.72 6.26
CA ILE A 33 -9.17 1.21 4.90
C ILE A 33 -10.45 1.03 4.08
N SER A 34 -10.87 2.08 3.39
CA SER A 34 -12.04 2.09 2.52
C SER A 34 -11.70 2.41 1.08
N LYS A 35 -12.59 2.06 0.15
CA LYS A 35 -12.48 2.48 -1.25
C LYS A 35 -12.52 4.01 -1.34
N GLY A 36 -11.61 4.59 -2.13
CA GLY A 36 -11.43 6.04 -2.24
C GLY A 36 -10.33 6.60 -1.32
N ASP A 37 -9.91 5.86 -0.29
CA ASP A 37 -8.79 6.28 0.55
C ASP A 37 -7.47 6.26 -0.24
N SER A 38 -6.53 7.09 0.18
CA SER A 38 -5.17 7.09 -0.37
C SER A 38 -4.21 6.34 0.56
N VAL A 39 -3.58 5.28 0.06
CA VAL A 39 -2.62 4.48 0.84
C VAL A 39 -1.22 4.62 0.24
N ARG A 40 -0.25 4.94 1.09
CA ARG A 40 1.17 5.08 0.73
C ARG A 40 1.99 3.97 1.37
N SER A 41 2.66 3.14 0.56
CA SER A 41 3.53 2.08 1.06
C SER A 41 4.64 1.71 0.08
N THR A 42 5.60 0.93 0.55
CA THR A 42 6.69 0.41 -0.27
C THR A 42 6.24 -0.80 -1.07
N THR A 43 6.48 -0.79 -2.37
CA THR A 43 6.15 -1.89 -3.30
C THR A 43 7.38 -2.31 -4.10
N ILE A 44 7.31 -3.46 -4.77
CA ILE A 44 8.33 -3.92 -5.71
C ILE A 44 7.69 -4.01 -7.09
N ARG A 45 8.25 -3.28 -8.06
CA ARG A 45 7.74 -3.19 -9.44
C ARG A 45 8.78 -3.73 -10.40
N LYS A 46 8.34 -4.48 -11.41
CA LYS A 46 9.18 -4.82 -12.57
C LYS A 46 9.15 -3.63 -13.52
N VAL A 47 10.30 -3.02 -13.76
CA VAL A 47 10.50 -1.94 -14.72
C VAL A 47 11.14 -2.56 -15.95
N GLN A 48 10.46 -2.45 -17.09
CA GLN A 48 11.00 -2.87 -18.38
C GLN A 48 11.44 -1.64 -19.15
N THR A 49 12.69 -1.65 -19.63
CA THR A 49 13.29 -0.57 -20.40
C THR A 49 13.70 -1.12 -21.75
N GLU A 50 13.31 -0.43 -22.81
CA GLU A 50 13.71 -0.75 -24.18
C GLU A 50 14.81 0.20 -24.63
N SER A 51 15.90 -0.32 -25.18
CA SER A 51 16.97 0.49 -25.75
C SER A 51 16.56 1.04 -27.12
N SER A 52 17.26 2.08 -27.58
CA SER A 52 17.12 2.61 -28.94
C SER A 52 17.41 1.57 -30.04
N THR A 53 18.04 0.45 -29.70
CA THR A 53 18.31 -0.68 -30.60
C THR A 53 17.25 -1.79 -30.54
N GLY A 54 16.16 -1.60 -29.79
CA GLY A 54 15.07 -2.58 -29.65
C GLY A 54 15.33 -3.72 -28.66
N SER A 55 16.43 -3.65 -27.89
CA SER A 55 16.70 -4.65 -26.84
C SER A 55 15.93 -4.27 -25.58
N SER A 56 15.11 -5.18 -25.06
CA SER A 56 14.42 -4.96 -23.78
C SER A 56 15.18 -5.57 -22.60
N THR A 57 15.30 -4.82 -21.52
CA THR A 57 15.86 -5.27 -20.23
C THR A 57 14.80 -5.08 -19.14
N SER A 58 14.82 -5.90 -18.11
CA SER A 58 13.86 -5.77 -17.00
C SER A 58 14.53 -5.86 -15.64
N ASN A 59 14.20 -4.92 -14.76
CA ASN A 59 14.74 -4.82 -13.41
C ASN A 59 13.62 -4.75 -12.38
N ARG A 60 13.84 -5.35 -11.20
CA ARG A 60 12.92 -5.23 -10.06
C ARG A 60 13.37 -4.05 -9.19
N VAL A 61 12.51 -3.05 -9.05
CA VAL A 61 12.80 -1.81 -8.33
C VAL A 61 11.86 -1.69 -7.13
N ARG A 62 12.43 -1.36 -5.97
CA ARG A 62 11.65 -1.01 -4.77
C ARG A 62 11.23 0.46 -4.88
N THR A 63 9.93 0.73 -4.79
CA THR A 63 9.39 2.07 -4.96
C THR A 63 8.24 2.31 -3.99
N THR A 64 8.24 3.46 -3.33
CA THR A 64 7.11 3.91 -2.52
C THR A 64 6.07 4.54 -3.42
N LEU A 65 4.85 4.00 -3.42
CA LEU A 65 3.73 4.50 -4.20
C LEU A 65 2.62 4.94 -3.26
N THR A 66 1.92 6.00 -3.65
CA THR A 66 0.62 6.35 -3.10
C THR A 66 -0.42 5.97 -4.14
N ILE A 67 -1.39 5.15 -3.76
CA ILE A 67 -2.50 4.71 -4.61
C ILE A 67 -3.82 5.17 -4.03
N THR A 68 -4.82 5.37 -4.88
CA THR A 68 -6.22 5.52 -4.45
C THR A 68 -6.87 4.13 -4.48
N VAL A 69 -7.45 3.71 -3.36
CA VAL A 69 -7.95 2.33 -3.20
C VAL A 69 -9.20 2.11 -4.07
N GLU A 70 -9.07 1.25 -5.07
CA GLU A 70 -10.17 0.78 -5.93
C GLU A 70 -10.81 -0.50 -5.40
N ASN A 71 -9.98 -1.42 -4.90
CA ASN A 71 -10.43 -2.70 -4.38
C ASN A 71 -9.58 -3.18 -3.21
N ILE A 72 -10.21 -3.93 -2.30
CA ILE A 72 -9.63 -4.43 -1.06
C ILE A 72 -9.93 -5.92 -0.99
N ASP A 73 -8.90 -6.73 -0.75
CA ASP A 73 -8.99 -8.18 -0.61
C ASP A 73 -8.20 -8.62 0.62
N PHE A 74 -8.78 -9.52 1.43
CA PHE A 74 -8.15 -10.03 2.63
C PHE A 74 -8.14 -11.56 2.63
N ASP A 75 -6.95 -12.14 2.67
CA ASP A 75 -6.75 -13.57 2.82
C ASP A 75 -6.72 -13.92 4.30
N THR A 76 -7.77 -14.60 4.78
CA THR A 76 -7.94 -14.98 6.19
C THR A 76 -6.99 -16.09 6.64
N GLN A 77 -6.48 -16.91 5.71
CA GLN A 77 -5.56 -17.99 6.05
C GLN A 77 -4.11 -17.48 6.09
N ALA A 78 -3.76 -16.60 5.15
CA ALA A 78 -2.43 -16.00 5.09
C ALA A 78 -2.29 -14.74 5.96
N CYS A 79 -3.39 -14.26 6.56
CA CYS A 79 -3.49 -12.96 7.24
C CYS A 79 -2.90 -11.83 6.40
N MET A 80 -3.29 -11.77 5.11
CA MET A 80 -2.68 -10.88 4.12
C MET A 80 -3.70 -9.92 3.53
N LEU A 81 -3.41 -8.62 3.62
CA LEU A 81 -4.19 -7.56 3.02
C LEU A 81 -3.62 -7.17 1.64
N ARG A 82 -4.49 -7.12 0.62
CA ARG A 82 -4.16 -6.67 -0.74
C ARG A 82 -5.01 -5.46 -1.10
N LEU A 83 -4.33 -4.41 -1.55
CA LEU A 83 -4.96 -3.17 -1.98
C LEU A 83 -4.66 -2.95 -3.46
N LYS A 84 -5.71 -2.73 -4.26
CA LYS A 84 -5.61 -2.38 -5.68
C LYS A 84 -5.84 -0.88 -5.85
N GLY A 85 -4.99 -0.23 -6.64
CA GLY A 85 -5.08 1.17 -7.06
C GLY A 85 -3.83 1.60 -7.83
#